data_AF-A0A416HET7-F1
#
_entry.id   AF-A0A416HET7-F1
#
_cell.length_a   1.000
_cell.length_b   1.000
_cell.length_c   1.000
_cell.angle_alpha   90.00
_cell.angle_beta   90.00
_cell.angle_gamma   90.00
#
_symmetry.space_group_name_H-M   'P 1'
#
loop_
_entity.id
_entity.type
_entity.pdbx_description
1 polymer ?
#
loop_
_entity_poly.entity_id
_entity_poly.type
_entity_poly.pdbx_seq_one_letter_code
_entity_poly.pdbx_strand_id
1 'polypeptide(L)'
;MAKEILPVDFKDDIMSESMEGRRRYRMIQNPDGTVSFEDTTEYDQIGSLFGQGQINKTNQAVNESLDKSRVIDNINDIASNSETGYVMGALAGKELNQNLGGVNFISEGSGADVKYYAQLGADAASKKLLGNGIDLGIINAVSQSSIGARNSIFNISSVFSSYKNITKDNIVWMPIAYTNYPIGSTDCLSFQGLRLVSYDTNTGNIEISGGSNRNYHWGFSFSKVRIIIVY
;
A
#
# COMPACT_ATOMS: atom_id res chain seq x y z
N MET A 1 -19.44 14.87 -15.31
CA MET A 1 -20.26 16.03 -15.73
C MET A 1 -20.29 17.02 -14.58
N ALA A 2 -20.35 18.32 -14.85
CA ALA A 2 -20.52 19.29 -13.77
C ALA A 2 -21.90 19.09 -13.14
N LYS A 3 -21.98 19.06 -11.80
CA LYS A 3 -23.24 18.87 -11.09
C LYS A 3 -24.18 20.04 -11.39
N GLU A 4 -25.41 19.75 -11.78
CA GLU A 4 -26.44 20.79 -11.95
C GLU A 4 -26.70 21.49 -10.60
N ILE A 5 -26.69 22.83 -10.62
CA ILE A 5 -27.04 23.65 -9.47
C ILE A 5 -28.53 23.94 -9.55
N LEU A 6 -29.30 23.40 -8.60
CA LEU A 6 -30.74 23.56 -8.53
C LEU A 6 -31.11 24.86 -7.77
N PRO A 7 -32.21 25.55 -8.15
CA PRO A 7 -32.67 26.73 -7.42
C PRO A 7 -33.03 26.43 -5.97
N VAL A 8 -32.76 27.39 -5.09
CA VAL A 8 -32.96 27.27 -3.62
C VAL A 8 -33.77 28.44 -3.04
N ASP A 9 -34.34 29.28 -3.90
CA ASP A 9 -35.00 30.55 -3.60
C ASP A 9 -36.48 30.53 -4.01
N PHE A 10 -37.17 29.42 -3.77
CA PHE A 10 -38.60 29.32 -4.09
C PHE A 10 -39.44 30.24 -3.21
N LYS A 11 -40.60 30.65 -3.75
CA LYS A 11 -41.55 31.53 -3.08
C LYS A 11 -41.91 30.99 -1.70
N ASP A 12 -41.61 31.80 -0.69
CA ASP A 12 -42.07 31.62 0.68
C ASP A 12 -42.96 32.81 1.06
N ASP A 13 -43.99 32.52 1.86
CA ASP A 13 -44.84 33.55 2.45
C ASP A 13 -44.22 33.92 3.79
N ILE A 14 -43.48 35.03 3.82
CA ILE A 14 -42.80 35.52 5.01
C ILE A 14 -43.67 36.60 5.63
N MET A 15 -43.97 36.49 6.92
CA MET A 15 -44.75 37.51 7.61
C MET A 15 -44.02 38.85 7.56
N SER A 16 -44.71 39.91 7.14
CA SER A 16 -44.09 41.19 6.86
C SER A 16 -43.48 41.82 8.11
N GLU A 17 -42.42 42.63 7.95
CA GLU A 17 -41.76 43.32 9.07
C GLU A 17 -42.73 44.22 9.86
N SER A 18 -43.74 44.77 9.18
CA SER A 18 -44.83 45.57 9.77
C SER A 18 -45.64 44.81 10.83
N MET A 19 -45.56 43.48 10.83
CA MET A 19 -46.29 42.59 11.74
C MET A 19 -45.56 42.34 13.07
N GLU A 20 -44.31 42.80 13.22
CA GLU A 20 -43.50 42.70 14.45
C GLU A 20 -43.42 41.28 15.04
N GLY A 21 -43.32 40.25 14.20
CA GLY A 21 -43.25 38.88 14.69
C GLY A 21 -44.58 38.30 15.20
N ARG A 22 -45.73 38.98 15.01
CA ARG A 22 -47.03 38.54 15.52
C ARG A 22 -48.13 38.58 14.46
N ARG A 23 -48.91 37.50 14.36
CA ARG A 23 -50.14 37.47 13.57
C ARG A 23 -51.15 38.49 14.10
N ARG A 24 -51.86 39.18 13.20
CA ARG A 24 -52.90 40.16 13.57
C ARG A 24 -54.24 39.64 13.12
N TYR A 25 -55.19 39.63 14.05
CA TYR A 25 -56.55 39.23 13.78
C TYR A 25 -57.49 40.42 14.00
N ARG A 26 -58.37 40.67 13.05
CA ARG A 26 -59.49 41.59 13.24
C ARG A 26 -60.59 40.88 13.98
N MET A 27 -60.96 41.42 15.14
CA MET A 27 -62.08 40.94 15.92
C MET A 27 -63.40 41.52 15.38
N ILE A 28 -64.37 40.65 15.14
CA ILE A 28 -65.72 41.01 14.72
C ILE A 28 -66.68 40.55 15.82
N GLN A 29 -67.45 41.47 16.39
CA GLN A 29 -68.51 41.15 17.33
C GLN A 29 -69.80 40.88 16.57
N ASN A 30 -70.32 39.67 16.71
CA ASN A 30 -71.53 39.25 16.02
C ASN A 30 -72.77 39.65 16.84
N PRO A 31 -73.93 39.87 16.19
CA PRO A 31 -75.17 40.25 16.88
C PRO A 31 -75.66 39.21 17.91
N ASP A 32 -75.24 37.96 17.78
CA ASP A 32 -75.58 36.85 18.68
C ASP A 32 -74.67 36.78 19.93
N GLY A 33 -73.80 37.77 20.13
CA GLY A 33 -72.87 37.84 21.26
C GLY A 33 -71.60 37.00 21.08
N THR A 34 -71.43 36.32 19.95
CA THR A 34 -70.19 35.62 19.62
C THR A 34 -69.15 36.55 18.99
N VAL A 35 -67.90 36.10 18.92
CA VAL A 35 -66.81 36.84 18.29
C VAL A 35 -66.18 35.99 17.20
N SER A 36 -65.95 36.59 16.03
CA SER A 36 -65.16 36.01 14.94
C SER A 36 -63.81 36.70 14.83
N PHE A 37 -62.78 35.96 14.44
CA PHE A 37 -61.43 36.47 14.19
C PHE A 37 -61.10 36.27 12.72
N GLU A 38 -60.88 37.36 12.00
CA GLU A 38 -60.39 37.36 10.62
C GLU A 38 -58.87 37.54 10.65
N ASP A 39 -58.11 36.65 10.00
CA ASP A 39 -56.66 36.82 9.87
C ASP A 39 -56.37 37.99 8.92
N THR A 40 -55.74 39.03 9.46
CA THR A 40 -55.33 40.24 8.74
C THR A 40 -53.81 40.35 8.68
N THR A 41 -53.11 39.23 8.86
CA THR A 41 -51.65 39.20 8.79
C THR A 41 -51.18 39.48 7.36
N GLU A 42 -50.35 40.50 7.19
CA GLU A 42 -49.72 40.81 5.92
C GLU A 42 -48.48 39.90 5.72
N TYR A 43 -48.40 39.27 4.55
CA TYR A 43 -47.27 38.43 4.14
C TYR A 43 -46.59 39.03 2.91
N ASP A 44 -45.27 39.07 2.95
CA ASP A 44 -44.42 39.38 1.81
C ASP A 44 -44.09 38.08 1.07
N GLN A 45 -44.22 38.09 -0.26
CA GLN A 45 -43.79 36.97 -1.10
C GLN A 45 -42.38 37.20 -1.61
N ILE A 46 -41.44 36.35 -1.19
CA ILE A 46 -40.05 36.42 -1.65
C ILE A 46 -39.70 35.11 -2.34
N GLY A 47 -39.17 35.18 -3.56
CA GLY A 47 -38.65 34.03 -4.31
C GLY A 47 -39.36 33.74 -5.63
N SER A 48 -38.96 32.63 -6.26
CA SER A 48 -39.42 32.16 -7.57
C SER A 48 -40.52 31.11 -7.47
N LEU A 49 -41.40 31.01 -8.47
CA LEU A 49 -42.48 30.00 -8.47
C LEU A 49 -41.91 28.57 -8.53
N PHE A 50 -42.39 27.70 -7.64
CA PHE A 50 -42.14 26.26 -7.70
C PHE A 50 -43.10 25.58 -8.69
N GLY A 51 -42.59 24.64 -9.49
CA GLY A 51 -43.42 23.97 -10.50
C GLY A 51 -42.73 22.77 -11.15
N GLN A 52 -43.42 22.14 -12.11
CA GLN A 52 -42.99 20.90 -12.77
C GLN A 52 -41.56 20.95 -13.32
N GLY A 53 -41.13 22.11 -13.85
CA GLY A 53 -39.78 22.28 -14.38
C GLY A 53 -38.69 22.10 -13.31
N GLN A 54 -38.97 22.49 -12.07
CA GLN A 54 -38.01 22.40 -10.97
C GLN A 54 -37.95 20.98 -10.42
N ILE A 55 -39.09 20.30 -10.29
CA ILE A 55 -39.13 18.87 -9.92
C ILE A 55 -38.40 18.02 -10.96
N ASN A 56 -38.59 18.28 -12.25
CA ASN A 56 -37.92 17.52 -13.30
C ASN A 56 -36.40 17.72 -13.27
N LYS A 57 -35.93 18.95 -13.06
CA LYS A 57 -34.50 19.24 -12.87
C LYS A 57 -33.92 18.55 -11.63
N THR A 58 -34.64 18.58 -10.52
CA THR A 58 -34.22 17.85 -9.30
C THR A 58 -34.08 16.35 -9.57
N ASN A 59 -35.08 15.74 -10.21
CA ASN A 59 -35.04 14.31 -10.54
C ASN A 59 -33.90 13.98 -11.51
N GLN A 60 -33.65 14.85 -12.50
CA GLN A 60 -32.52 14.71 -13.41
C GLN A 60 -31.18 14.76 -12.65
N ALA A 61 -30.98 15.79 -11.82
CA ALA A 61 -29.77 15.93 -11.02
C ALA A 61 -29.56 14.76 -10.04
N VAL A 62 -30.63 14.20 -9.48
CA VAL A 62 -30.59 13.01 -8.61
C VAL A 62 -30.19 11.78 -9.42
N ASN A 63 -30.81 11.54 -10.57
CA ASN A 63 -30.48 10.40 -11.44
C ASN A 63 -29.03 10.48 -11.97
N GLU A 64 -28.52 11.68 -12.18
CA GLU A 64 -27.12 11.92 -12.60
C GLU A 64 -26.13 11.89 -11.44
N SER A 65 -26.58 11.94 -10.18
CA SER A 65 -25.71 12.11 -9.00
C SER A 65 -24.78 10.93 -8.74
N LEU A 66 -25.31 9.70 -8.87
CA LEU A 66 -24.53 8.47 -8.82
C LEU A 66 -25.36 7.32 -9.40
N ASP A 67 -24.87 6.71 -10.47
CA ASP A 67 -25.41 5.46 -10.97
C ASP A 67 -24.80 4.29 -10.18
N LYS A 68 -25.65 3.46 -9.56
CA LYS A 68 -25.23 2.29 -8.80
C LYS A 68 -24.44 1.29 -9.66
N SER A 69 -24.70 1.23 -10.97
CA SER A 69 -23.94 0.40 -11.91
C SER A 69 -22.47 0.84 -12.06
N ARG A 70 -22.16 2.08 -11.66
CA ARG A 70 -20.82 2.67 -11.72
C ARG A 70 -20.04 2.53 -10.41
N VAL A 71 -20.57 1.79 -9.45
CA VAL A 71 -19.88 1.45 -8.20
C VAL A 71 -19.25 0.06 -8.35
N ILE A 72 -17.94 -0.03 -8.19
CA ILE A 72 -17.21 -1.30 -8.30
C ILE A 72 -16.82 -1.80 -6.91
N ASP A 73 -17.32 -2.97 -6.53
CA ASP A 73 -17.16 -3.55 -5.19
C ASP A 73 -16.10 -4.67 -5.07
N ASN A 74 -15.37 -4.99 -6.13
CA ASN A 74 -14.25 -5.95 -6.08
C ASN A 74 -12.96 -5.37 -6.70
N ILE A 75 -11.79 -5.81 -6.20
CA ILE A 75 -10.50 -5.25 -6.60
C ILE A 75 -10.10 -5.59 -8.06
N ASN A 76 -10.55 -6.72 -8.60
CA ASN A 76 -10.19 -7.18 -9.94
C ASN A 76 -10.81 -6.28 -11.03
N ASP A 77 -12.07 -5.89 -10.83
CA ASP A 77 -12.76 -4.97 -11.74
C ASP A 77 -12.19 -3.56 -11.62
N ILE A 78 -11.76 -3.12 -10.43
CA ILE A 78 -11.02 -1.86 -10.26
C ILE A 78 -9.72 -1.89 -11.06
N ALA A 79 -8.96 -2.98 -10.96
CA ALA A 79 -7.66 -3.12 -11.61
C ALA A 79 -7.76 -3.20 -13.14
N SER A 80 -8.87 -3.72 -13.67
CA SER A 80 -9.12 -3.86 -15.10
C SER A 80 -9.91 -2.70 -15.71
N ASN A 81 -10.51 -1.83 -14.89
CA ASN A 81 -11.26 -0.68 -15.36
C ASN A 81 -10.37 0.32 -16.10
N SER A 82 -10.74 0.65 -17.34
CA SER A 82 -10.10 1.68 -18.15
C SER A 82 -11.03 2.87 -18.43
N GLU A 83 -12.26 2.83 -17.91
CA GLU A 83 -13.27 3.85 -18.16
C GLU A 83 -13.29 4.92 -17.07
N THR A 84 -13.44 6.18 -17.48
CA THR A 84 -13.63 7.29 -16.53
C THR A 84 -15.04 7.27 -15.94
N GLY A 85 -15.19 7.73 -14.69
CA GLY A 85 -16.48 7.94 -14.03
C GLY A 85 -17.02 6.76 -13.21
N TYR A 86 -16.29 5.66 -13.12
CA TYR A 86 -16.53 4.64 -12.09
C TYR A 86 -15.99 5.11 -10.74
N VAL A 87 -16.62 4.66 -9.66
CA VAL A 87 -16.18 4.94 -8.29
C VAL A 87 -15.89 3.64 -7.55
N MET A 88 -14.89 3.68 -6.67
CA MET A 88 -14.57 2.54 -5.80
C MET A 88 -15.66 2.37 -4.73
N GLY A 89 -16.23 1.18 -4.67
CA GLY A 89 -17.13 0.76 -3.61
C GLY A 89 -16.41 0.43 -2.30
N ALA A 90 -17.15 0.44 -1.19
CA ALA A 90 -16.58 0.22 0.13
C ALA A 90 -15.99 -1.19 0.31
N LEU A 91 -16.54 -2.19 -0.38
CA LEU A 91 -16.02 -3.57 -0.31
C LEU A 91 -14.65 -3.68 -0.99
N ALA A 92 -14.49 -3.08 -2.18
CA ALA A 92 -13.20 -3.01 -2.86
C ALA A 92 -12.15 -2.25 -2.03
N GLY A 93 -12.55 -1.13 -1.41
CA GLY A 93 -11.67 -0.37 -0.51
C GLY A 93 -11.24 -1.17 0.72
N LYS A 94 -12.15 -1.95 1.32
CA LYS A 94 -11.83 -2.86 2.42
C LYS A 94 -10.82 -3.92 1.99
N GLU A 95 -11.03 -4.55 0.84
CA GLU A 95 -10.12 -5.58 0.30
C GLU A 95 -8.73 -5.01 0.04
N LEU A 96 -8.63 -3.83 -0.58
CA LEU A 96 -7.36 -3.13 -0.78
C LEU A 96 -6.64 -2.87 0.55
N ASN A 97 -7.37 -2.37 1.56
CA ASN A 97 -6.82 -2.10 2.88
C ASN A 97 -6.34 -3.39 3.58
N GLN A 98 -7.06 -4.50 3.42
CA GLN A 98 -6.66 -5.81 3.93
C GLN A 98 -5.40 -6.34 3.23
N ASN A 99 -5.32 -6.21 1.90
CA ASN A 99 -4.17 -6.65 1.11
C ASN A 99 -2.90 -5.85 1.44
N LEU A 100 -3.03 -4.56 1.73
CA LEU A 100 -1.90 -3.72 2.18
C LEU A 100 -1.48 -4.04 3.63
N GLY A 101 -2.35 -4.64 4.43
CA GLY A 101 -2.01 -5.08 5.79
C GLY A 101 -1.51 -3.97 6.73
N GLY A 102 -1.78 -2.71 6.44
CA GLY A 102 -1.24 -1.56 7.19
C GLY A 102 0.24 -1.27 6.93
N VAL A 103 0.81 -1.77 5.83
CA VAL A 103 2.16 -1.40 5.38
C VAL A 103 2.16 0.04 4.85
N ASN A 104 3.10 0.83 5.34
CA ASN A 104 3.33 2.21 4.93
C ASN A 104 4.68 2.33 4.20
N PHE A 105 4.72 3.13 3.14
CA PHE A 105 5.95 3.45 2.42
C PHE A 105 6.45 4.81 2.88
N ILE A 106 7.63 4.81 3.50
CA ILE A 106 8.24 6.03 4.03
C ILE A 106 9.57 6.30 3.32
N SER A 107 9.91 7.57 3.19
CA SER A 107 11.21 8.02 2.67
C SER A 107 11.98 8.75 3.76
N GLU A 108 13.27 8.47 3.87
CA GLU A 108 14.19 9.21 4.75
C GLU A 108 15.39 9.72 3.94
N GLY A 109 15.82 10.96 4.20
CA GLY A 109 16.91 11.62 3.48
C GLY A 109 16.45 12.67 2.46
N SER A 110 17.37 13.13 1.60
CA SER A 110 17.11 14.15 0.57
C SER A 110 17.98 13.94 -0.67
N GLY A 111 17.47 14.31 -1.85
CA GLY A 111 18.22 14.25 -3.11
C GLY A 111 18.47 12.82 -3.59
N ALA A 112 19.69 12.54 -4.06
CA ALA A 112 20.08 11.21 -4.55
C ALA A 112 20.19 10.15 -3.42
N ASP A 113 20.23 10.57 -2.16
CA ASP A 113 20.43 9.70 -1.01
C ASP A 113 19.12 9.27 -0.33
N VAL A 114 17.97 9.53 -0.95
CA VAL A 114 16.66 9.13 -0.40
C VAL A 114 16.58 7.61 -0.31
N LYS A 115 16.31 7.12 0.90
CA LYS A 115 16.07 5.72 1.19
C LYS A 115 14.58 5.48 1.38
N TYR A 116 14.08 4.42 0.78
CA TYR A 116 12.67 4.02 0.90
C TYR A 116 12.55 2.84 1.84
N TYR A 117 11.58 2.87 2.75
CA TYR A 117 11.32 1.80 3.69
C TYR A 117 9.86 1.35 3.59
N ALA A 118 9.64 0.06 3.77
CA ALA A 118 8.33 -0.46 4.13
C ALA A 118 8.27 -0.58 5.66
N GLN A 119 7.20 -0.05 6.26
CA GLN A 119 6.96 -0.09 7.70
C GLN A 119 5.60 -0.72 7.96
N LEU A 120 5.52 -1.70 8.86
CA LEU A 120 4.23 -2.26 9.27
C LEU A 120 3.69 -1.46 10.46
N GLY A 121 2.54 -0.80 10.28
CA GLY A 121 1.94 0.05 11.32
C GLY A 121 2.80 1.26 11.71
N ALA A 122 2.58 1.80 12.90
CA ALA A 122 3.24 3.03 13.38
C ALA A 122 4.61 2.78 14.07
N ASP A 123 5.03 1.54 14.26
CA ASP A 123 6.25 1.20 15.01
C ASP A 123 7.52 1.44 14.20
N ALA A 124 8.41 2.32 14.66
CA ALA A 124 9.66 2.66 13.98
C ALA A 124 10.64 1.47 13.86
N ALA A 125 10.50 0.43 14.68
CA ALA A 125 11.33 -0.77 14.60
C ALA A 125 10.98 -1.71 13.43
N SER A 126 9.78 -1.57 12.84
CA SER A 126 9.34 -2.42 11.71
C SER A 126 9.82 -1.92 10.34
N LYS A 127 10.57 -0.81 10.29
CA LYS A 127 11.08 -0.21 9.07
C LYS A 127 12.13 -1.10 8.40
N LYS A 128 11.82 -1.62 7.21
CA LYS A 128 12.75 -2.39 6.37
C LYS A 128 13.12 -1.60 5.13
N LEU A 129 14.42 -1.37 4.94
CA LEU A 129 14.97 -0.67 3.78
C LEU A 129 14.65 -1.45 2.50
N LEU A 130 14.11 -0.75 1.52
CA LEU A 130 13.84 -1.26 0.17
C LEU A 130 15.05 -0.94 -0.71
N GLY A 131 15.45 -1.88 -1.56
CA GLY A 131 16.46 -1.66 -2.60
C GLY A 131 17.94 -1.79 -2.17
N ASN A 132 18.25 -1.91 -0.87
CA ASN A 132 19.58 -2.38 -0.46
C ASN A 132 19.55 -3.91 -0.37
N GLY A 133 20.57 -4.58 -0.91
CA GLY A 133 20.59 -6.04 -1.06
C GLY A 133 20.10 -6.83 0.17
N ILE A 134 19.41 -7.94 -0.08
CA ILE A 134 18.83 -8.82 0.94
C ILE A 134 19.93 -9.68 1.55
N ASP A 135 20.31 -9.38 2.79
CA ASP A 135 21.15 -10.25 3.60
C ASP A 135 20.36 -11.51 4.02
N LEU A 136 20.78 -12.66 3.51
CA LEU A 136 20.20 -13.97 3.83
C LEU A 136 20.78 -14.55 5.13
N GLY A 137 21.74 -13.85 5.77
CA GLY A 137 22.41 -14.31 6.97
C GLY A 137 23.40 -15.44 6.69
N ILE A 138 23.69 -16.22 7.74
CA ILE A 138 24.67 -17.31 7.70
C ILE A 138 24.00 -18.60 7.23
N ILE A 139 24.53 -19.19 6.16
CA ILE A 139 24.04 -20.43 5.55
C ILE A 139 25.10 -21.51 5.71
N ASN A 140 24.65 -22.72 6.06
CA ASN A 140 25.51 -23.90 6.16
C ASN A 140 25.68 -24.58 4.80
N ALA A 141 26.85 -25.15 4.55
CA ALA A 141 27.08 -25.97 3.36
C ALA A 141 26.18 -27.22 3.42
N VAL A 142 25.48 -27.51 2.33
CA VAL A 142 24.66 -28.72 2.18
C VAL A 142 25.49 -29.91 1.70
N SER A 143 26.63 -29.65 1.06
CA SER A 143 27.62 -30.67 0.70
C SER A 143 29.02 -30.07 0.63
N GLN A 144 30.01 -30.91 0.93
CA GLN A 144 31.44 -30.60 0.85
C GLN A 144 32.14 -31.79 0.19
N SER A 145 32.96 -31.54 -0.83
CA SER A 145 33.75 -32.57 -1.49
C SER A 145 35.11 -32.75 -0.81
N SER A 146 35.50 -34.00 -0.57
CA SER A 146 36.73 -34.37 0.14
C SER A 146 37.93 -34.68 -0.78
N ILE A 147 37.75 -34.81 -2.10
CA ILE A 147 38.85 -35.23 -3.00
C ILE A 147 38.75 -34.56 -4.40
N GLY A 148 39.85 -33.95 -4.85
CA GLY A 148 40.06 -33.52 -6.25
C GLY A 148 39.37 -32.22 -6.70
N ALA A 149 38.12 -31.98 -6.28
CA ALA A 149 37.39 -30.74 -6.54
C ALA A 149 36.96 -30.11 -5.20
N ARG A 150 37.54 -28.97 -4.84
CA ARG A 150 37.41 -28.34 -3.51
C ARG A 150 36.21 -27.39 -3.46
N ASN A 151 35.01 -27.92 -3.68
CA ASN A 151 33.79 -27.11 -3.78
C ASN A 151 32.87 -27.37 -2.59
N SER A 152 32.29 -26.28 -2.07
CA SER A 152 31.19 -26.30 -1.11
C SER A 152 29.92 -25.82 -1.80
N ILE A 153 28.81 -26.50 -1.56
CA ILE A 153 27.49 -26.11 -2.09
C ILE A 153 26.65 -25.52 -0.96
N PHE A 154 26.02 -24.38 -1.23
CA PHE A 154 25.10 -23.69 -0.33
C PHE A 154 23.75 -23.55 -1.02
N ASN A 155 22.67 -23.94 -0.35
CA ASN A 155 21.34 -23.83 -0.91
C ASN A 155 20.59 -22.63 -0.29
N ILE A 156 20.11 -21.71 -1.12
CA ILE A 156 19.33 -20.54 -0.67
C ILE A 156 17.82 -20.72 -0.81
N SER A 157 17.33 -21.80 -1.40
CA SER A 157 15.90 -21.94 -1.70
C SER A 157 15.02 -22.06 -0.46
N SER A 158 15.59 -22.46 0.68
CA SER A 158 14.87 -22.52 1.97
C SER A 158 14.75 -21.17 2.67
N VAL A 159 15.60 -20.19 2.33
CA VAL A 159 15.68 -18.88 3.02
C VAL A 159 15.32 -17.70 2.11
N PHE A 160 15.27 -17.91 0.80
CA PHE A 160 14.98 -16.87 -0.19
C PHE A 160 14.07 -17.42 -1.29
N SER A 161 12.76 -17.13 -1.20
CA SER A 161 11.75 -17.68 -2.12
C SER A 161 11.89 -17.20 -3.57
N SER A 162 12.49 -16.03 -3.79
CA SER A 162 12.71 -15.44 -5.12
C SER A 162 14.04 -15.86 -5.77
N TYR A 163 14.68 -16.93 -5.28
CA TYR A 163 15.96 -17.43 -5.80
C TYR A 163 15.96 -17.65 -7.32
N LYS A 164 14.84 -18.06 -7.91
CA LYS A 164 14.73 -18.27 -9.36
C LYS A 164 14.92 -17.00 -10.21
N ASN A 165 14.76 -15.82 -9.61
CA ASN A 165 14.75 -14.53 -10.31
C ASN A 165 16.10 -13.80 -10.23
N ILE A 166 17.14 -14.43 -9.67
CA ILE A 166 18.47 -13.83 -9.57
C ILE A 166 19.46 -14.59 -10.45
N THR A 167 20.57 -13.92 -10.74
CA THR A 167 21.72 -14.50 -11.44
C THR A 167 22.89 -14.64 -10.48
N LYS A 168 23.96 -15.26 -10.96
CA LYS A 168 25.24 -15.36 -10.24
C LYS A 168 25.76 -13.98 -9.80
N ASP A 169 25.58 -12.95 -10.61
CA ASP A 169 26.14 -11.61 -10.36
C ASP A 169 25.40 -10.86 -9.24
N ASN A 170 24.18 -11.29 -8.92
CA ASN A 170 23.41 -10.76 -7.80
C ASN A 170 23.91 -11.28 -6.44
N ILE A 171 24.88 -12.21 -6.41
CA ILE A 171 25.28 -12.90 -5.18
C ILE A 171 26.60 -12.34 -4.66
N VAL A 172 26.50 -11.57 -3.58
CA VAL A 172 27.64 -11.20 -2.75
C VAL A 172 27.75 -12.20 -1.61
N TRP A 173 28.96 -12.66 -1.32
CA TRP A 173 29.18 -13.68 -0.30
C TRP A 173 30.47 -13.42 0.47
N MET A 174 30.52 -13.90 1.70
CA MET A 174 31.73 -13.89 2.52
C MET A 174 31.88 -15.22 3.28
N PRO A 175 33.07 -15.85 3.24
CA PRO A 175 33.33 -17.07 4.00
C PRO A 175 33.34 -16.73 5.50
N ILE A 176 32.86 -17.67 6.32
CA ILE A 176 32.94 -17.55 7.78
C ILE A 176 34.03 -18.51 8.26
N ALA A 177 35.01 -17.98 8.99
CA ALA A 177 36.14 -18.75 9.49
C ALA A 177 35.67 -19.94 10.34
N TYR A 178 36.27 -21.11 10.09
CA TYR A 178 36.11 -22.28 10.93
C TYR A 178 37.12 -22.20 12.08
N THR A 179 36.66 -22.06 13.32
CA THR A 179 37.53 -21.79 14.48
C THR A 179 38.09 -23.03 15.17
N ASN A 180 37.84 -24.25 14.68
CA ASN A 180 38.41 -25.45 15.27
C ASN A 180 39.74 -25.80 14.60
N TYR A 181 40.77 -25.02 14.90
CA TYR A 181 42.14 -25.41 14.59
C TYR A 181 42.73 -26.14 15.81
N PRO A 182 43.27 -27.39 15.70
CA PRO A 182 44.01 -28.02 16.79
C PRO A 182 45.16 -27.12 17.27
N ILE A 183 45.23 -26.91 18.59
CA ILE A 183 46.25 -26.08 19.25
C ILE A 183 47.65 -26.54 18.79
N GLY A 184 48.44 -25.64 18.18
CA GLY A 184 49.85 -25.89 17.83
C GLY A 184 50.20 -25.81 16.34
N SER A 185 49.28 -25.44 15.46
CA SER A 185 49.59 -25.31 14.03
C SER A 185 50.13 -23.95 13.61
N THR A 186 51.01 -23.97 12.62
CA THR A 186 51.53 -22.77 11.95
C THR A 186 50.73 -22.37 10.70
N ASP A 187 49.68 -23.11 10.33
CA ASP A 187 48.92 -22.78 9.12
C ASP A 187 47.95 -21.64 9.40
N CYS A 188 48.31 -20.46 8.91
CA CYS A 188 47.39 -19.35 8.82
C CYS A 188 46.28 -19.72 7.80
N LEU A 189 45.01 -19.60 8.21
CA LEU A 189 43.86 -19.70 7.30
C LEU A 189 43.94 -18.56 6.29
N SER A 190 44.56 -18.81 5.13
CA SER A 190 44.52 -17.87 4.02
C SER A 190 43.28 -18.19 3.16
N PHE A 191 42.28 -17.33 3.16
CA PHE A 191 41.10 -17.41 2.27
C PHE A 191 41.45 -17.12 0.80
N GLN A 192 42.69 -17.36 0.38
CA GLN A 192 43.17 -17.00 -0.95
C GLN A 192 42.61 -17.96 -2.01
N GLY A 193 42.13 -17.38 -3.12
CA GLY A 193 41.65 -18.13 -4.28
C GLY A 193 40.23 -18.71 -4.13
N LEU A 194 39.45 -18.28 -3.14
CA LEU A 194 38.02 -18.60 -3.10
C LEU A 194 37.28 -17.86 -4.22
N ARG A 195 36.38 -18.54 -4.91
CA ARG A 195 35.54 -17.94 -5.95
C ARG A 195 34.19 -18.63 -6.03
N LEU A 196 33.15 -17.85 -6.29
CA LEU A 196 31.84 -18.39 -6.64
C LEU A 196 31.93 -18.97 -8.07
N VAL A 197 31.73 -20.28 -8.16
CA VAL A 197 31.87 -21.06 -9.39
C VAL A 197 30.61 -20.97 -10.21
N SER A 198 29.49 -21.33 -9.60
CA SER A 198 28.22 -21.48 -10.29
C SER A 198 27.05 -21.11 -9.37
N TYR A 199 25.93 -20.78 -10.01
CA TYR A 199 24.63 -20.63 -9.36
C TYR A 199 23.58 -21.34 -10.23
N ASP A 200 22.83 -22.26 -9.65
CA ASP A 200 21.73 -22.96 -10.31
C ASP A 200 20.38 -22.35 -9.90
N THR A 201 19.73 -21.69 -10.85
CA THR A 201 18.43 -21.02 -10.66
C THR A 201 17.28 -22.00 -10.42
N ASN A 202 17.41 -23.28 -10.81
CA ASN A 202 16.36 -24.27 -10.59
C ASN A 202 16.34 -24.79 -9.16
N THR A 203 17.52 -24.94 -8.55
CA THR A 203 17.69 -25.53 -7.21
C THR A 203 18.01 -24.50 -6.13
N GLY A 204 18.50 -23.31 -6.51
CA GLY A 204 19.02 -22.32 -5.57
C GLY A 204 20.39 -22.70 -5.01
N ASN A 205 21.12 -23.60 -5.67
CA ASN A 205 22.45 -24.02 -5.23
C ASN A 205 23.52 -23.04 -5.71
N ILE A 206 24.35 -22.57 -4.78
CA ILE A 206 25.53 -21.76 -5.00
C ILE A 206 26.73 -22.65 -4.75
N GLU A 207 27.60 -22.76 -5.75
CA GLU A 207 28.85 -23.49 -5.63
C GLU A 207 30.01 -22.53 -5.45
N ILE A 208 30.78 -22.71 -4.40
CA ILE A 208 31.98 -21.92 -4.12
C ILE A 208 33.17 -22.87 -4.06
N SER A 209 34.18 -22.61 -4.89
CA SER A 209 35.43 -23.38 -4.90
C SER A 209 36.49 -22.69 -4.06
N GLY A 210 37.22 -23.47 -3.28
CA GLY A 210 38.46 -23.05 -2.63
C GLY A 210 39.69 -23.30 -3.50
N GLY A 211 40.52 -22.27 -3.68
CA GLY A 211 41.82 -22.38 -4.33
C GLY A 211 42.77 -23.29 -3.55
N SER A 212 43.52 -24.13 -4.26
CA SER A 212 44.73 -24.75 -3.70
C SER A 212 45.87 -23.77 -3.87
N ASN A 213 46.44 -23.31 -2.76
CA ASN A 213 47.77 -22.69 -2.82
C ASN A 213 48.75 -23.82 -3.14
N ARG A 214 49.55 -23.70 -4.20
CA ARG A 214 50.35 -24.80 -4.81
C ARG A 214 51.34 -25.49 -3.85
N ASN A 215 51.53 -24.95 -2.64
CA ASN A 215 52.47 -25.44 -1.64
C ASN A 215 51.82 -26.17 -0.45
N TYR A 216 50.49 -26.26 -0.37
CA TYR A 216 49.79 -26.95 0.73
C TYR A 216 48.76 -27.95 0.19
N HIS A 217 49.01 -29.24 0.44
CA HIS A 217 48.19 -30.38 -0.02
C HIS A 217 46.81 -30.50 0.66
N TRP A 218 46.36 -29.51 1.43
CA TRP A 218 45.11 -29.58 2.20
C TRP A 218 43.98 -28.79 1.54
N GLY A 219 42.89 -29.50 1.20
CA GLY A 219 41.61 -28.96 0.73
C GLY A 219 41.04 -27.92 1.66
N PHE A 220 40.69 -26.73 1.16
CA PHE A 220 39.89 -25.78 1.91
C PHE A 220 38.42 -25.98 1.53
N SER A 221 37.65 -26.67 2.38
CA SER A 221 36.20 -26.60 2.40
C SER A 221 35.78 -25.75 3.60
N PHE A 222 34.75 -24.92 3.44
CA PHE A 222 34.14 -24.21 4.56
C PHE A 222 32.69 -24.62 4.69
N SER A 223 32.24 -24.71 5.94
CA SER A 223 30.91 -25.20 6.31
C SER A 223 29.88 -24.07 6.41
N LYS A 224 30.31 -22.80 6.40
CA LYS A 224 29.44 -21.63 6.62
C LYS A 224 29.83 -20.44 5.74
N VAL A 225 28.83 -19.77 5.19
CA VAL A 225 28.97 -18.55 4.37
C VAL A 225 27.89 -17.55 4.77
N ARG A 226 28.15 -16.25 4.67
CA ARG A 226 27.09 -15.23 4.69
C ARG A 226 26.82 -14.77 3.27
N ILE A 227 25.54 -14.72 2.87
CA ILE A 227 25.12 -14.36 1.51
C ILE A 227 24.24 -13.11 1.55
N ILE A 228 24.51 -12.18 0.64
CA ILE A 228 23.73 -10.97 0.41
C ILE A 228 23.33 -10.96 -1.07
N ILE A 229 22.04 -10.81 -1.33
CA ILE A 229 21.49 -10.72 -2.69
C ILE A 229 21.32 -9.25 -3.06
N VAL A 230 22.07 -8.77 -4.05
CA VAL A 230 21.98 -7.39 -4.54
C VAL A 230 21.12 -7.34 -5.81
N TYR A 231 20.26 -6.33 -5.91
CA TYR A 231 19.38 -6.07 -7.05
C TYR A 231 19.85 -4.84 -7.83
#